data_AF-A0AB33QNN1-F1
#
_entry.id   AF-A0AB33QNN1-F1
#
_cell.length_a   1.000
_cell.length_b   1.000
_cell.length_c   1.000
_cell.angle_alpha   90.00
_cell.angle_beta   90.00
_cell.angle_gamma   90.00
#
_symmetry.space_group_name_H-M   'P 1'
#
loop_
_entity.id
_entity.type
_entity.pdbx_description
1 polymer ?
#
loop_
_entity_poly.entity_id
_entity_poly.type
_entity_poly.pdbx_seq_one_letter_code
_entity_poly.pdbx_strand_id
1 'polypeptide(L)'
;MKKGIVTLTALILLSGLLALILLFDEQIFAFFRSQMSQRKYYVEQSLPLQKISQQQQTHICQNLPLNGAEKVKQVFFESSVAEDKVAYSVWCKRAELFKKSPTKGINENMLRDFISSEKQADFQPHFVKVDTILTVQKTPQVYWVTQSQLEIKGNVSGILLAEGNLTLTGKGRISGAVITGGSLKLEEGVTVAYGKAVVAKLVQEYSQWRLVDKSWSDLSAQDQSE
;
A
#
# COMPACT_ATOMS: atom_id res chain seq x y z
N MET A 1 80.03 17.31 -31.95
CA MET A 1 78.67 17.54 -32.50
C MET A 1 77.70 16.37 -32.31
N LYS A 2 78.08 15.09 -32.52
CA LYS A 2 77.15 13.94 -32.39
C LYS A 2 76.50 13.75 -31.01
N LYS A 3 77.24 13.97 -29.90
CA LYS A 3 76.69 13.82 -28.53
C LYS A 3 75.63 14.89 -28.16
N GLY A 4 75.78 16.12 -28.65
CA GLY A 4 74.84 17.22 -28.39
C GLY A 4 73.51 17.07 -29.13
N ILE A 5 73.53 16.46 -30.33
CA ILE A 5 72.32 16.15 -31.10
C ILE A 5 71.51 15.05 -30.41
N VAL A 6 72.18 14.01 -29.88
CA VAL A 6 71.51 12.90 -29.16
C VAL A 6 70.82 13.37 -27.88
N THR A 7 71.46 14.28 -27.12
CA THR A 7 70.84 14.87 -25.93
C THR A 7 69.67 15.78 -26.28
N LEU A 8 69.76 16.53 -27.39
CA LEU A 8 68.67 17.40 -27.84
C LEU A 8 67.44 16.59 -28.28
N THR A 9 67.65 15.53 -29.08
CA THR A 9 66.56 14.65 -29.53
C THR A 9 65.90 13.92 -28.35
N ALA A 10 66.68 13.49 -27.36
CA ALA A 10 66.15 12.86 -26.15
C ALA A 10 65.29 13.85 -25.34
N LEU A 11 65.72 15.11 -25.21
CA LEU A 11 64.96 16.17 -24.55
C LEU A 11 63.65 16.50 -25.28
N ILE A 12 63.67 16.56 -26.61
CA ILE A 12 62.46 16.82 -27.41
C ILE A 12 61.46 15.66 -27.26
N LEU A 13 61.93 14.41 -27.32
CA LEU A 13 61.06 13.24 -27.12
C LEU A 13 60.49 13.19 -25.70
N LEU A 14 61.31 13.47 -24.69
CA LEU A 14 60.86 13.52 -23.30
C LEU A 14 59.82 14.64 -23.09
N SER A 15 60.05 15.82 -23.67
CA SER A 15 59.12 16.95 -23.59
C SER A 15 57.80 16.65 -24.32
N GLY A 16 57.85 15.99 -25.48
CA GLY A 16 56.67 15.58 -26.22
C GLY A 16 55.85 14.52 -25.47
N LEU A 17 56.53 13.54 -24.86
CA LEU A 17 55.88 12.53 -24.02
C LEU A 17 55.24 13.17 -22.78
N LEU A 18 55.93 14.12 -22.13
CA LEU A 18 55.39 14.84 -20.97
C LEU A 18 54.14 15.66 -21.35
N ALA A 19 54.17 16.33 -22.50
CA ALA A 19 53.01 17.10 -23.00
C ALA A 19 51.81 16.19 -23.31
N LEU A 20 52.05 15.00 -23.88
CA LEU A 20 50.99 14.00 -24.09
C LEU A 20 50.40 13.52 -22.76
N ILE A 21 51.23 13.20 -21.77
CA ILE A 21 50.76 12.78 -20.44
C ILE A 21 49.90 13.88 -19.80
N LEU A 22 50.32 15.14 -19.87
CA LEU A 22 49.56 16.27 -19.33
C LEU A 22 48.20 16.47 -20.04
N LEU A 23 48.14 16.26 -21.36
CA LEU A 23 46.89 16.34 -22.13
C LEU A 23 45.91 15.23 -21.77
N PHE A 24 46.38 14.00 -21.58
CA PHE A 24 45.54 12.90 -21.11
C PHE A 24 45.04 13.13 -19.68
N ASP A 25 45.87 13.71 -18.82
CA ASP A 25 45.51 14.02 -17.44
C ASP A 25 44.38 15.06 -17.38
N GLU A 26 44.43 16.11 -18.21
CA GLU A 26 43.36 17.12 -18.27
C GLU A 26 42.00 16.52 -18.70
N GLN A 27 41.98 15.65 -19.70
CA GLN A 27 40.75 14.98 -20.15
C GLN A 27 40.17 14.07 -19.05
N ILE A 28 41.04 13.33 -18.36
CA ILE A 28 40.67 12.46 -17.24
C ILE A 28 40.12 13.31 -16.09
N PHE A 29 40.78 14.42 -15.73
CA PHE A 29 40.29 15.34 -14.70
C PHE A 29 38.98 16.03 -15.09
N ALA A 30 38.82 16.45 -16.35
CA ALA A 30 37.58 17.02 -16.84
C ALA A 30 36.42 16.03 -16.75
N PHE A 31 36.66 14.76 -17.10
CA PHE A 31 35.69 13.68 -16.94
C PHE A 31 35.33 13.42 -15.47
N PHE A 32 36.32 13.36 -14.57
CA PHE A 32 36.03 13.21 -13.14
C PHE A 32 35.27 14.40 -12.57
N ARG A 33 35.60 15.63 -12.99
CA ARG A 33 34.88 16.84 -12.56
C ARG A 33 33.43 16.83 -13.04
N SER A 34 33.18 16.46 -14.29
CA SER A 34 31.81 16.38 -14.83
C SER A 34 31.00 15.30 -14.11
N GLN A 35 31.56 14.12 -13.87
CA GLN A 35 30.92 13.08 -13.06
C GLN A 35 30.63 13.53 -11.63
N MET A 36 31.59 14.17 -10.96
CA MET A 36 31.39 14.67 -9.59
C MET A 36 30.34 15.77 -9.54
N SER A 37 30.30 16.65 -10.55
CA SER A 37 29.28 17.69 -10.66
C SER A 37 27.88 17.08 -10.85
N GLN A 38 27.74 16.07 -11.71
CA GLN A 38 26.47 15.37 -11.92
C GLN A 38 26.00 14.65 -10.65
N ARG A 39 26.89 13.94 -9.95
CA ARG A 39 26.57 13.30 -8.68
C ARG A 39 26.14 14.31 -7.62
N LYS A 40 26.85 15.45 -7.52
CA LYS A 40 26.51 16.52 -6.60
C LYS A 40 25.11 17.05 -6.89
N TYR A 41 24.81 17.37 -8.14
CA TYR A 41 23.50 17.87 -8.57
C TYR A 41 22.38 16.87 -8.25
N TYR A 42 22.57 15.59 -8.57
CA TYR A 42 21.60 14.54 -8.25
C TYR A 42 21.35 14.42 -6.74
N VAL A 43 22.39 14.47 -5.90
CA VAL A 43 22.24 14.41 -4.43
C VAL A 43 21.51 15.65 -3.90
N GLU A 44 21.83 16.84 -4.41
CA GLU A 44 21.17 18.09 -4.02
C GLU A 44 19.67 18.08 -4.35
N GLN A 45 19.27 17.45 -5.47
CA GLN A 45 17.87 17.32 -5.87
C GLN A 45 17.13 16.17 -5.16
N SER A 46 17.76 15.02 -4.97
CA SER A 46 17.13 13.82 -4.41
C SER A 46 16.96 13.89 -2.89
N LEU A 47 17.87 14.56 -2.17
CA LEU A 47 17.86 14.60 -0.71
C LEU A 47 16.57 15.22 -0.11
N PRO A 48 16.05 16.36 -0.61
CA PRO A 48 14.76 16.90 -0.15
C PRO A 48 13.60 15.91 -0.37
N LEU A 49 13.52 15.31 -1.56
CA LEU A 49 12.48 14.34 -1.90
C LEU A 49 12.55 13.09 -1.04
N GLN A 50 13.75 12.59 -0.77
CA GLN A 50 13.96 11.46 0.14
C GLN A 50 13.44 11.78 1.55
N LYS A 51 13.71 12.98 2.07
CA LYS A 51 13.20 13.42 3.37
C LYS A 51 11.67 13.51 3.38
N ILE A 52 11.08 14.12 2.35
CA ILE A 52 9.62 14.22 2.19
C ILE A 52 9.01 12.82 2.15
N SER A 53 9.57 11.92 1.35
CA SER A 53 9.10 10.54 1.25
C SER A 53 9.16 9.83 2.59
N GLN A 54 10.29 9.87 3.29
CA GLN A 54 10.43 9.21 4.59
C GLN A 54 9.42 9.72 5.61
N GLN A 55 9.14 11.03 5.61
CA GLN A 55 8.18 11.64 6.52
C GLN A 55 6.72 11.38 6.15
N GLN A 56 6.39 11.33 4.86
CA GLN A 56 5.00 11.33 4.39
C GLN A 56 4.51 9.98 3.85
N GLN A 57 5.39 9.04 3.51
CA GLN A 57 5.03 7.78 2.83
C GLN A 57 3.89 7.00 3.51
N THR A 58 3.93 6.87 4.83
CA THR A 58 2.90 6.15 5.58
C THR A 58 1.57 6.89 5.54
N HIS A 59 1.62 8.20 5.81
CA HIS A 59 0.43 9.05 5.84
C HIS A 59 -0.24 9.14 4.46
N ILE A 60 0.55 9.26 3.39
CA ILE A 60 0.04 9.30 2.03
C ILE A 60 -0.64 7.98 1.68
N CYS A 61 0.00 6.82 1.95
CA CYS A 61 -0.65 5.55 1.71
C CYS A 61 -1.96 5.43 2.51
N GLN A 62 -1.97 5.76 3.81
CA GLN A 62 -3.17 5.65 4.66
C GLN A 62 -4.35 6.51 4.20
N ASN A 63 -4.09 7.65 3.55
CA ASN A 63 -5.12 8.57 3.07
C ASN A 63 -5.52 8.35 1.60
N LEU A 64 -4.98 7.32 0.95
CA LEU A 64 -5.43 6.97 -0.39
C LEU A 64 -6.92 6.59 -0.39
N PRO A 65 -7.68 6.98 -1.43
CA PRO A 65 -9.10 6.73 -1.46
C PRO A 65 -9.39 5.22 -1.64
N LEU A 66 -10.45 4.74 -0.97
CA LEU A 66 -10.87 3.33 -1.03
C LEU A 66 -11.88 3.04 -2.14
N ASN A 67 -12.27 4.04 -2.93
CA ASN A 67 -13.35 3.97 -3.93
C ASN A 67 -12.96 3.36 -5.28
N GLY A 68 -11.80 2.71 -5.37
CA GLY A 68 -11.32 2.02 -6.58
C GLY A 68 -11.29 0.50 -6.45
N ALA A 69 -11.00 -0.19 -7.54
CA ALA A 69 -10.70 -1.63 -7.56
C ALA A 69 -9.19 -1.93 -7.45
N GLU A 70 -8.36 -0.88 -7.43
CA GLU A 70 -6.90 -0.98 -7.36
C GLU A 70 -6.46 -1.68 -6.06
N LYS A 71 -5.54 -2.64 -6.20
CA LYS A 71 -4.94 -3.36 -5.07
C LYS A 71 -3.53 -2.89 -4.74
N VAL A 72 -2.91 -2.20 -5.69
CA VAL A 72 -1.56 -1.64 -5.59
C VAL A 72 -1.58 -0.30 -6.32
N LYS A 73 -0.93 0.70 -5.75
CA LYS A 73 -0.84 2.04 -6.31
C LYS A 73 0.54 2.63 -6.05
N GLN A 74 1.18 3.12 -7.09
CA GLN A 74 2.39 3.92 -6.96
C GLN A 74 1.99 5.35 -6.61
N VAL A 75 2.65 5.94 -5.62
CA VAL A 75 2.46 7.35 -5.27
C VAL A 75 3.77 8.07 -5.41
N PHE A 76 3.72 9.23 -6.05
CA PHE A 76 4.88 10.07 -6.34
C PHE A 76 4.95 11.23 -5.35
N PHE A 77 6.17 11.62 -5.01
CA PHE A 77 6.48 12.81 -4.23
C PHE A 77 7.08 13.82 -5.19
N GLU A 78 6.46 15.00 -5.25
CA GLU A 78 6.91 16.10 -6.11
C GLU A 78 7.57 17.18 -5.25
N SER A 79 8.61 17.80 -5.81
CA SER A 79 9.26 18.98 -5.24
C SER A 79 9.06 20.14 -6.21
N SER A 80 8.61 21.29 -5.73
CA SER A 80 8.33 22.47 -6.55
C SER A 80 9.59 23.20 -7.05
N VAL A 81 10.77 22.57 -6.96
CA VAL A 81 12.08 23.26 -7.02
C VAL A 81 12.91 22.86 -8.25
N ALA A 82 12.54 21.86 -9.04
CA ALA A 82 13.34 21.44 -10.21
C ALA A 82 12.48 21.01 -11.41
N GLU A 83 12.80 21.55 -12.60
CA GLU A 83 12.24 21.12 -13.89
C GLU A 83 12.80 19.75 -14.34
N ASP A 84 14.00 19.38 -13.87
CA ASP A 84 14.61 18.07 -14.09
C ASP A 84 14.07 17.05 -13.07
N LYS A 85 13.32 16.09 -13.60
CA LYS A 85 12.35 15.24 -12.90
C LYS A 85 12.98 14.08 -12.11
N VAL A 86 13.77 14.34 -11.07
CA VAL A 86 13.97 13.29 -10.06
C VAL A 86 12.62 13.04 -9.39
N ALA A 87 12.03 11.88 -9.63
CA ALA A 87 10.71 11.52 -9.11
C ALA A 87 10.87 10.46 -8.05
N TYR A 88 10.60 10.80 -6.79
CA TYR A 88 10.56 9.81 -5.73
C TYR A 88 9.18 9.19 -5.67
N SER A 89 9.11 7.88 -5.45
CA SER A 89 7.85 7.16 -5.37
C SER A 89 7.93 6.00 -4.41
N VAL A 90 6.77 5.59 -3.92
CA VAL A 90 6.59 4.39 -3.11
C VAL A 90 5.40 3.59 -3.61
N TRP A 91 5.40 2.29 -3.34
CA TRP A 91 4.23 1.46 -3.61
C TRP A 91 3.37 1.34 -2.35
N CYS A 92 2.09 1.65 -2.50
CA CYS A 92 1.06 1.36 -1.52
C CYS A 92 0.28 0.11 -1.97
N LYS A 93 -0.01 -0.80 -1.04
CA LYS A 93 -0.82 -2.01 -1.26
C LYS A 93 -2.07 -1.97 -0.41
N ARG A 94 -3.19 -2.40 -0.97
CA ARG A 94 -4.46 -2.50 -0.25
C ARG A 94 -4.53 -3.79 0.55
N ALA A 95 -4.65 -3.66 1.87
CA ALA A 95 -5.03 -4.74 2.76
C ALA A 95 -6.55 -4.76 2.88
N GLU A 96 -7.15 -5.94 2.75
CA GLU A 96 -8.60 -6.14 2.75
C GLU A 96 -8.91 -7.27 3.71
N LEU A 97 -9.89 -7.06 4.60
CA LEU A 97 -10.40 -8.15 5.44
C LEU A 97 -11.15 -9.17 4.60
N PHE A 98 -12.02 -8.68 3.71
CA PHE A 98 -12.87 -9.49 2.86
C PHE A 98 -12.12 -9.91 1.59
N LYS A 99 -11.91 -11.22 1.40
CA LYS A 99 -11.34 -11.81 0.17
C LYS A 99 -12.28 -11.65 -1.03
N LYS A 100 -13.58 -11.72 -0.76
CA LYS A 100 -14.68 -11.55 -1.71
C LYS A 100 -15.88 -10.93 -0.99
N SER A 101 -16.75 -10.26 -1.74
CA SER A 101 -17.98 -9.68 -1.19
C SER A 101 -19.09 -10.74 -1.08
N PRO A 102 -19.83 -10.84 0.03
CA PRO A 102 -21.03 -11.67 0.13
C PRO A 102 -22.07 -11.27 -0.91
N THR A 103 -22.65 -12.26 -1.60
CA THR A 103 -23.71 -12.06 -2.59
C THR A 103 -25.07 -12.56 -2.11
N LYS A 104 -25.11 -13.17 -0.92
CA LYS A 104 -26.31 -13.69 -0.27
C LYS A 104 -26.37 -13.22 1.19
N GLY A 105 -27.59 -13.21 1.74
CA GLY A 105 -27.82 -12.82 3.13
C GLY A 105 -27.26 -13.83 4.13
N ILE A 106 -27.27 -15.12 3.81
CA ILE A 106 -26.79 -16.20 4.68
C ILE A 106 -25.65 -16.94 3.97
N ASN A 107 -24.52 -17.11 4.66
CA ASN A 107 -23.31 -17.74 4.15
C ASN A 107 -22.72 -18.68 5.22
N GLU A 108 -23.32 -19.85 5.37
CA GLU A 108 -22.96 -20.85 6.39
C GLU A 108 -21.70 -21.64 6.02
N ASN A 109 -20.87 -21.97 7.01
CA ASN A 109 -19.60 -22.70 6.84
C ASN A 109 -18.61 -22.02 5.86
N MET A 110 -18.75 -20.72 5.61
CA MET A 110 -18.00 -19.99 4.58
C MET A 110 -17.09 -18.90 5.15
N LEU A 111 -16.93 -18.77 6.48
CA LEU A 111 -16.13 -17.69 7.07
C LEU A 111 -14.72 -17.59 6.46
N ARG A 112 -14.02 -18.71 6.27
CA ARG A 112 -12.66 -18.74 5.71
C ARG A 112 -12.60 -18.37 4.23
N ASP A 113 -13.71 -18.51 3.51
CA ASP A 113 -13.81 -18.13 2.10
C ASP A 113 -13.95 -16.62 1.93
N PHE A 114 -14.60 -15.97 2.90
CA PHE A 114 -14.88 -14.54 2.87
C PHE A 114 -13.82 -13.74 3.61
N ILE A 115 -13.26 -14.25 4.71
CA ILE A 115 -12.38 -13.48 5.61
C ILE A 115 -10.93 -13.97 5.50
N SER A 116 -10.00 -13.01 5.43
CA SER A 116 -8.56 -13.27 5.51
C SER A 116 -8.13 -13.39 6.98
N SER A 117 -7.91 -14.62 7.44
CA SER A 117 -7.46 -14.91 8.82
C SER A 117 -6.13 -14.22 9.15
N GLU A 118 -5.20 -14.17 8.19
CA GLU A 118 -3.91 -13.48 8.37
C GLU A 118 -4.06 -11.98 8.64
N LYS A 119 -5.03 -11.34 7.99
CA LYS A 119 -5.31 -9.90 8.14
C LYS A 119 -6.34 -9.61 9.22
N GLN A 120 -6.99 -10.61 9.80
CA GLN A 120 -8.07 -10.41 10.75
C GLN A 120 -7.60 -9.63 11.99
N ALA A 121 -6.38 -9.88 12.47
CA ALA A 121 -5.79 -9.16 13.59
C ALA A 121 -5.69 -7.64 13.34
N ASP A 122 -5.44 -7.24 12.08
CA ASP A 122 -5.33 -5.84 11.68
C ASP A 122 -6.67 -5.08 11.74
N PHE A 123 -7.79 -5.79 11.58
CA PHE A 123 -9.13 -5.20 11.54
C PHE A 123 -9.94 -5.45 12.82
N GLN A 124 -9.49 -6.37 13.69
CA GLN A 124 -10.16 -6.68 14.96
C GLN A 124 -10.49 -5.45 15.83
N PRO A 125 -9.60 -4.45 15.98
CA PRO A 125 -9.91 -3.25 16.76
C PRO A 125 -11.10 -2.45 16.23
N HIS A 126 -11.45 -2.61 14.95
CA HIS A 126 -12.56 -1.92 14.30
C HIS A 126 -13.86 -2.72 14.28
N PHE A 127 -13.90 -3.93 14.86
CA PHE A 127 -15.15 -4.69 14.97
C PHE A 127 -15.97 -4.23 16.17
N VAL A 128 -17.29 -4.14 15.97
CA VAL A 128 -18.22 -4.05 17.09
C VAL A 128 -18.37 -5.46 17.65
N LYS A 129 -17.78 -5.70 18.83
CA LYS A 129 -17.97 -6.96 19.55
C LYS A 129 -19.39 -7.03 20.10
N VAL A 130 -20.05 -8.14 19.87
CA VAL A 130 -21.42 -8.37 20.33
C VAL A 130 -21.44 -9.66 21.13
N ASP A 131 -21.82 -9.55 22.40
CA ASP A 131 -21.83 -10.70 23.30
C ASP A 131 -23.17 -11.42 23.21
N THR A 132 -24.29 -10.80 23.60
CA THR A 132 -25.57 -11.52 23.76
C THR A 132 -26.77 -10.90 23.06
N ILE A 133 -26.79 -9.57 22.87
CA ILE A 133 -27.94 -8.86 22.30
C ILE A 133 -27.47 -7.87 21.24
N LEU A 134 -28.08 -7.95 20.06
CA LEU A 134 -27.87 -7.00 18.97
C LEU A 134 -29.10 -6.12 18.77
N THR A 135 -28.93 -4.81 18.98
CA THR A 135 -29.98 -3.80 18.81
C THR A 135 -29.73 -2.95 17.56
N VAL A 136 -30.76 -2.21 17.16
CA VAL A 136 -30.71 -1.29 16.01
C VAL A 136 -29.61 -0.26 16.19
N GLN A 137 -28.70 -0.19 15.21
CA GLN A 137 -27.66 0.83 15.12
C GLN A 137 -27.99 1.85 14.02
N LYS A 138 -27.61 3.12 14.24
CA LYS A 138 -27.82 4.19 13.25
C LYS A 138 -26.98 4.00 11.98
N THR A 139 -25.80 3.42 12.15
CA THR A 139 -24.84 3.17 11.06
C THR A 139 -24.65 1.67 10.90
N PRO A 140 -24.59 1.13 9.66
CA PRO A 140 -24.21 -0.25 9.45
C PRO A 140 -22.79 -0.53 9.95
N GLN A 141 -22.57 -1.70 10.52
CA GLN A 141 -21.27 -2.10 11.08
C GLN A 141 -20.95 -3.56 10.73
N VAL A 142 -19.68 -3.95 10.91
CA VAL A 142 -19.30 -5.38 10.96
C VAL A 142 -19.29 -5.81 12.43
N TYR A 143 -20.12 -6.80 12.73
CA TYR A 143 -20.30 -7.34 14.07
C TYR A 143 -19.53 -8.64 14.22
N TRP A 144 -18.72 -8.72 15.27
CA TRP A 144 -18.01 -9.94 15.63
C TRP A 144 -18.74 -10.63 16.77
N VAL A 145 -19.32 -11.80 16.48
CA VAL A 145 -20.11 -12.58 17.43
C VAL A 145 -19.22 -13.62 18.08
N THR A 146 -19.10 -13.53 19.40
CA THR A 146 -18.26 -14.43 20.20
C THR A 146 -19.05 -15.61 20.77
N GLN A 147 -20.34 -15.44 20.99
CA GLN A 147 -21.24 -16.46 21.53
C GLN A 147 -21.89 -17.31 20.43
N SER A 148 -22.28 -18.53 20.78
CA SER A 148 -23.02 -19.43 19.87
C SER A 148 -24.49 -19.07 19.73
N GLN A 149 -25.01 -18.16 20.55
CA GLN A 149 -26.37 -17.66 20.52
C GLN A 149 -26.38 -16.14 20.62
N LEU A 150 -27.19 -15.49 19.78
CA LEU A 150 -27.33 -14.04 19.74
C LEU A 150 -28.80 -13.63 19.59
N GLU A 151 -29.27 -12.79 20.51
CA GLU A 151 -30.63 -12.24 20.46
C GLU A 151 -30.68 -10.99 19.56
N ILE A 152 -31.57 -10.98 18.58
CA ILE A 152 -31.81 -9.84 17.68
C ILE A 152 -33.04 -9.05 18.14
N LYS A 153 -32.86 -7.74 18.36
CA LYS A 153 -33.94 -6.81 18.71
C LYS A 153 -34.08 -5.72 17.64
N GLY A 154 -35.06 -5.91 16.75
CA GLY A 154 -35.40 -4.95 15.70
C GLY A 154 -34.63 -5.15 14.39
N ASN A 155 -34.59 -4.11 13.57
CA ASN A 155 -33.98 -4.16 12.24
C ASN A 155 -32.53 -3.67 12.28
N VAL A 156 -31.59 -4.58 12.18
CA VAL A 156 -30.16 -4.31 12.26
C VAL A 156 -29.56 -4.32 10.86
N SER A 157 -28.73 -3.34 10.52
CA SER A 157 -28.01 -3.31 9.24
C SER A 157 -26.54 -3.61 9.46
N GLY A 158 -25.96 -4.55 8.72
CA GLY A 158 -24.54 -4.87 8.86
C GLY A 158 -24.13 -6.26 8.38
N ILE A 159 -22.87 -6.60 8.63
CA ILE A 159 -22.34 -7.95 8.38
C ILE A 159 -22.04 -8.61 9.72
N LEU A 160 -22.66 -9.75 9.99
CA LEU A 160 -22.37 -10.56 11.18
C LEU A 160 -21.34 -11.63 10.84
N LEU A 161 -20.29 -11.71 11.63
CA LEU A 161 -19.23 -12.70 11.53
C LEU A 161 -19.22 -13.56 12.78
N ALA A 162 -19.27 -14.89 12.64
CA ALA A 162 -19.12 -15.83 13.73
C ALA A 162 -18.15 -16.95 13.35
N GLU A 163 -17.22 -17.31 14.23
CA GLU A 163 -16.22 -18.36 13.97
C GLU A 163 -16.81 -19.77 13.93
N GLY A 164 -17.86 -20.01 14.71
CA GLY A 164 -18.49 -21.33 14.85
C GLY A 164 -19.94 -21.36 14.40
N ASN A 165 -20.71 -22.24 15.05
CA ASN A 165 -22.16 -22.29 14.92
C ASN A 165 -22.78 -21.05 15.56
N LEU A 166 -23.85 -20.54 14.97
CA LEU A 166 -24.59 -19.39 15.49
C LEU A 166 -26.09 -19.67 15.46
N THR A 167 -26.76 -19.40 16.57
CA THR A 167 -28.23 -19.40 16.68
C THR A 167 -28.70 -17.97 16.88
N LEU A 168 -29.54 -17.48 15.98
CA LEU A 168 -30.14 -16.15 16.09
C LEU A 168 -31.55 -16.28 16.66
N THR A 169 -31.79 -15.61 17.79
CA THR A 169 -33.06 -15.66 18.53
C THR A 169 -33.71 -14.27 18.62
N GLY A 170 -34.93 -14.19 19.13
CA GLY A 170 -35.63 -12.91 19.34
C GLY A 170 -36.51 -12.49 18.16
N LYS A 171 -36.65 -11.18 17.95
CA LYS A 171 -37.57 -10.62 16.94
C LYS A 171 -36.93 -9.46 16.19
N GLY A 172 -36.66 -9.67 14.90
CA GLY A 172 -36.00 -8.67 14.09
C GLY A 172 -35.59 -9.11 12.69
N ARG A 173 -34.93 -8.18 11.98
CA ARG A 173 -34.42 -8.41 10.62
C ARG A 173 -32.99 -7.92 10.51
N ILE A 174 -32.11 -8.77 10.00
CA ILE A 174 -30.75 -8.39 9.61
C ILE A 174 -30.76 -7.99 8.14
N SER A 175 -30.39 -6.75 7.83
CA SER A 175 -30.26 -6.21 6.49
C SER A 175 -28.77 -6.09 6.12
N GLY A 176 -28.24 -7.10 5.44
CA GLY A 176 -26.83 -7.20 5.11
C GLY A 176 -26.40 -8.64 4.83
N ALA A 177 -25.46 -9.18 5.58
CA ALA A 177 -25.03 -10.58 5.44
C ALA A 177 -24.66 -11.20 6.79
N VAL A 178 -24.88 -12.49 6.93
CA VAL A 178 -24.43 -13.32 8.06
C VAL A 178 -23.47 -14.35 7.49
N ILE A 179 -22.26 -14.41 8.05
CA ILE A 179 -21.19 -15.32 7.63
C ILE A 179 -20.74 -16.08 8.87
N THR A 180 -20.86 -17.40 8.82
CA THR A 180 -20.51 -18.28 9.93
C THR A 180 -19.44 -19.28 9.49
N GLY A 181 -18.58 -19.69 10.42
CA GLY A 181 -17.66 -20.81 10.21
C GLY A 181 -18.33 -22.17 10.41
N GLY A 182 -19.45 -22.22 11.14
CA GLY A 182 -20.32 -23.39 11.29
C GLY A 182 -21.72 -23.18 10.69
N SER A 183 -22.70 -23.93 11.21
CA SER A 183 -24.12 -23.82 10.88
C SER A 183 -24.80 -22.59 11.49
N LEU A 184 -25.80 -22.06 10.80
CA LEU A 184 -26.65 -20.95 11.24
C LEU A 184 -28.07 -21.46 11.49
N LYS A 185 -28.58 -21.25 12.70
CA LYS A 185 -29.99 -21.50 13.04
C LYS A 185 -30.72 -20.18 13.25
N LEU A 186 -31.90 -20.04 12.65
CA LEU A 186 -32.77 -18.88 12.84
C LEU A 186 -34.03 -19.34 13.58
N GLU A 187 -34.32 -18.75 14.74
CA GLU A 187 -35.58 -18.99 15.43
C GLU A 187 -36.74 -18.18 14.81
N GLU A 188 -37.96 -18.59 15.13
CA GLU A 188 -39.18 -17.90 14.71
C GLU A 188 -39.15 -16.44 15.18
N GLY A 189 -39.17 -15.50 14.22
CA GLY A 189 -39.12 -14.06 14.49
C GLY A 189 -37.87 -13.35 14.00
N VAL A 190 -36.81 -14.08 13.63
CA VAL A 190 -35.60 -13.52 13.02
C VAL A 190 -35.57 -13.79 11.53
N THR A 191 -35.31 -12.74 10.74
CA THR A 191 -35.11 -12.86 9.29
C THR A 191 -33.79 -12.25 8.86
N VAL A 192 -33.15 -12.83 7.84
CA VAL A 192 -31.94 -12.28 7.23
C VAL A 192 -32.23 -11.95 5.78
N ALA A 193 -31.95 -10.71 5.40
CA ALA A 193 -32.12 -10.23 4.03
C ALA A 193 -30.83 -9.62 3.51
N TYR A 194 -30.51 -9.94 2.27
CA TYR A 194 -29.31 -9.43 1.63
C TYR A 194 -29.39 -7.92 1.39
N GLY A 195 -28.48 -7.16 2.01
CA GLY A 195 -28.38 -5.71 1.84
C GLY A 195 -27.23 -5.32 0.91
N LYS A 196 -27.42 -5.33 -0.40
CA LYS A 196 -26.35 -5.06 -1.40
C LYS A 196 -25.54 -3.78 -1.12
N ALA A 197 -26.21 -2.66 -0.89
CA ALA A 197 -25.55 -1.37 -0.63
C ALA A 197 -24.79 -1.37 0.70
N VAL A 198 -25.37 -1.97 1.75
CA VAL A 198 -24.74 -2.12 3.07
C VAL A 198 -23.48 -2.97 2.98
N VAL A 199 -23.58 -4.12 2.31
CA VAL A 199 -22.46 -5.05 2.15
C VAL A 199 -21.35 -4.44 1.31
N ALA A 200 -21.67 -3.80 0.19
CA ALA A 200 -20.68 -3.14 -0.66
C ALA A 200 -19.92 -2.05 0.11
N LYS A 201 -20.64 -1.21 0.85
CA LYS A 201 -20.04 -0.16 1.69
C LYS A 201 -19.12 -0.75 2.76
N LEU A 202 -19.58 -1.73 3.54
CA LEU A 202 -18.79 -2.32 4.62
C LEU A 202 -17.58 -3.10 4.10
N VAL A 203 -17.71 -3.84 3.00
CA VAL A 203 -16.57 -4.53 2.38
C VAL A 203 -15.49 -3.53 1.95
N GLN A 204 -15.89 -2.36 1.45
CA GLN A 204 -14.97 -1.29 1.09
C GLN A 204 -14.34 -0.61 2.31
N GLU A 205 -15.12 -0.31 3.36
CA GLU A 205 -14.62 0.33 4.59
C GLU A 205 -13.65 -0.56 5.37
N TYR A 206 -13.81 -1.89 5.33
CA TYR A 206 -12.86 -2.85 5.90
C TYR A 206 -11.72 -3.19 4.91
N SER A 207 -11.23 -2.15 4.25
CA SER A 207 -9.98 -2.14 3.49
C SER A 207 -9.15 -0.92 3.89
N GLN A 208 -7.84 -1.06 3.84
CA GLN A 208 -6.90 0.00 4.19
C GLN A 208 -5.70 -0.07 3.26
N TRP A 209 -5.19 1.08 2.85
CA TRP A 209 -3.94 1.18 2.12
C TRP A 209 -2.77 1.16 3.09
N ARG A 210 -1.71 0.41 2.74
CA ARG A 210 -0.49 0.28 3.53
C ARG A 210 0.73 0.47 2.63
N LEU A 211 1.79 1.04 3.19
CA LEU A 211 3.08 1.11 2.52
C LEU A 211 3.63 -0.31 2.30
N VAL A 212 4.19 -0.57 1.13
CA VAL A 212 4.94 -1.81 0.87
C VAL A 212 6.36 -1.62 1.39
N ASP A 213 6.84 -2.59 2.17
CA ASP A 213 8.20 -2.56 2.70
C ASP A 213 9.24 -2.46 1.58
N LYS A 214 10.24 -1.59 1.76
CA LYS A 214 11.36 -1.39 0.82
C LYS A 214 10.93 -1.06 -0.61
N SER A 215 9.80 -0.36 -0.77
CA SER A 215 9.21 -0.08 -2.09
C SER A 215 9.56 1.27 -2.70
N TRP A 216 10.56 1.95 -2.17
CA TRP A 216 10.96 3.27 -2.68
C TRP A 216 11.65 3.14 -4.04
N SER A 217 11.41 4.13 -4.92
CA SER A 217 12.06 4.27 -6.23
C SER A 217 12.22 5.75 -6.55
N ASP A 218 13.37 6.14 -7.07
CA ASP A 218 13.70 7.48 -7.56
C ASP A 218 13.63 7.60 -9.10
N LEU A 219 13.24 6.51 -9.78
CA LEU A 219 13.03 6.47 -11.22
C LEU A 219 11.57 6.78 -11.57
N SER A 220 11.39 7.66 -12.56
CA SER A 220 10.09 7.93 -13.15
C SER A 220 9.74 6.83 -14.17
N ALA A 221 8.53 6.28 -14.12
CA ALA A 221 8.10 5.26 -15.09
C ALA A 221 7.92 5.83 -16.53
N GLN A 222 7.97 7.15 -16.69
CA GLN A 222 7.93 7.80 -18.01
C GLN A 222 9.22 7.57 -18.81
N ASP A 223 10.32 7.20 -18.17
CA ASP A 223 11.60 6.93 -18.83
C ASP A 223 11.71 5.48 -19.37
N GLN A 224 10.63 4.67 -19.29
CA GLN A 224 10.60 3.29 -19.77
C GLN A 224 9.79 3.08 -21.06
N SER A 225 9.29 4.17 -21.66
CA SER A 225 8.60 4.16 -22.96
C SER A 225 9.44 4.85 -24.03
N GLU A 226 10.62 4.29 -24.31
CA GLU A 226 11.37 4.52 -25.56
C GLU A 226 11.83 3.18 -26.15
#